data_AF-A0A7X1GZY8-F1
#
_entry.id   AF-A0A7X1GZY8-F1
#
_cell.length_a   1.000
_cell.length_b   1.000
_cell.length_c   1.000
_cell.angle_alpha   90.00
_cell.angle_beta   90.00
_cell.angle_gamma   90.00
#
_symmetry.space_group_name_H-M   'P 1'
#
loop_
_entity.id
_entity.type
_entity.pdbx_description
1 polymer ?
#
loop_
_entity_poly.entity_id
_entity_poly.type
_entity_poly.pdbx_seq_one_letter_code
_entity_poly.pdbx_strand_id
1 'polypeptide(L)'
;MKRLGRLDITGWVLWFALIAGCAQLPEYARPRFHTPDNGSTVSREGFGYRPLTIEDFSAESLPPEYSPYNHHINAHSCISIRPSRESKARITQGIYGNQSFYVGSIPEVTFEAVFVPACSWWNPEVKTRQRAYVLQHEQIHFALAELAARKLTRHAREEMKDYLAINNSYQEVQEELKTKLKEMAHAAMESSFEEHTDFDEDTSMRHDPRAQRWWLEEVETRLAEEGVQ
;
A
#
# COMPACT_ATOMS: atom_id res chain seq x y z
N MET A 1 73.28 -25.57 8.09
CA MET A 1 72.47 -25.03 9.20
C MET A 1 71.37 -24.14 8.63
N LYS A 2 70.13 -24.36 9.10
CA LYS A 2 68.89 -23.55 8.96
C LYS A 2 68.15 -23.53 7.60
N ARG A 3 66.99 -24.22 7.62
CA ARG A 3 65.82 -24.12 6.73
C ARG A 3 65.06 -22.80 6.98
N LEU A 4 64.52 -22.21 5.92
CA LEU A 4 63.26 -21.44 5.89
C LEU A 4 62.80 -21.53 4.41
N GLY A 5 61.70 -22.18 4.05
CA GLY A 5 60.34 -21.98 4.56
C GLY A 5 59.62 -21.01 3.63
N ARG A 6 59.35 -21.42 2.37
CA ARG A 6 58.60 -20.63 1.39
C ARG A 6 57.12 -20.84 1.68
N LEU A 7 56.49 -19.86 2.32
CA LEU A 7 55.05 -19.84 2.57
C LEU A 7 54.31 -19.51 1.28
N ASP A 8 53.31 -20.32 0.97
CA ASP A 8 52.37 -20.18 -0.13
C ASP A 8 51.61 -18.85 -0.07
N ILE A 9 51.76 -18.03 -1.12
CA ILE A 9 51.01 -16.79 -1.34
C ILE A 9 49.85 -17.12 -2.28
N THR A 10 48.94 -18.00 -1.84
CA THR A 10 47.69 -18.32 -2.55
C THR A 10 46.59 -18.60 -1.54
N GLY A 11 46.26 -17.60 -0.72
CA GLY A 11 45.28 -17.77 0.34
C GLY A 11 44.70 -16.48 0.93
N TRP A 12 44.76 -15.35 0.22
CA TRP A 12 44.33 -14.04 0.76
C TRP A 12 43.58 -13.15 -0.24
N VAL A 13 42.88 -13.72 -1.22
CA VAL A 13 42.00 -12.95 -2.14
C VAL A 13 40.52 -13.31 -2.01
N LEU A 14 40.16 -14.33 -1.21
CA LEU A 14 38.78 -14.84 -1.17
C LEU A 14 38.04 -14.59 0.17
N TRP A 15 38.42 -13.57 0.93
CA TRP A 15 37.82 -13.27 2.26
C TRP A 15 37.24 -11.86 2.40
N PHE A 16 37.07 -11.12 1.31
CA PHE A 16 36.43 -9.79 1.32
C PHE A 16 35.15 -9.68 0.49
N ALA A 17 34.61 -10.79 -0.03
CA ALA A 17 33.45 -10.78 -0.94
C ALA A 17 32.10 -11.14 -0.29
N LEU A 18 31.97 -11.14 1.05
CA LEU A 18 30.73 -11.52 1.74
C LEU A 18 30.19 -10.45 2.72
N ILE A 19 30.47 -9.17 2.44
CA ILE A 19 29.83 -8.04 3.13
C ILE A 19 29.29 -7.04 2.08
N ALA A 20 28.61 -7.56 1.05
CA ALA A 20 27.63 -6.75 0.33
C ALA A 20 26.37 -6.80 1.19
N GLY A 21 26.25 -5.82 2.09
CA GLY A 21 25.16 -5.76 3.06
C GLY A 21 23.80 -5.74 2.38
N CYS A 22 22.90 -6.60 2.85
CA CYS A 22 21.46 -6.34 2.80
C CYS A 22 21.23 -5.08 3.63
N ALA A 23 21.36 -3.92 3.01
CA ALA A 23 21.02 -2.67 3.66
C ALA A 23 19.49 -2.66 3.72
N GLN A 24 18.95 -2.98 4.89
CA GLN A 24 17.51 -3.00 5.14
C GLN A 24 17.08 -1.59 5.53
N LEU A 25 15.88 -1.16 5.13
CA LEU A 25 15.38 0.15 5.55
C LEU A 25 15.28 0.23 7.08
N PRO A 26 15.67 1.37 7.68
CA PRO A 26 15.42 1.61 9.08
C PRO A 26 13.92 1.61 9.35
N GLU A 27 13.52 1.19 10.54
CA GLU A 27 12.11 0.92 10.88
C GLU A 27 11.14 2.10 10.64
N TYR A 28 11.66 3.34 10.71
CA TYR A 28 10.90 4.57 10.47
C TYR A 28 10.66 4.88 8.98
N ALA A 29 11.43 4.27 8.08
CA ALA A 29 11.33 4.48 6.63
C ALA A 29 10.54 3.38 5.93
N ARG A 30 10.10 2.36 6.68
CA ARG A 30 9.23 1.31 6.13
C ARG A 30 7.80 1.84 5.98
N PRO A 31 7.09 1.48 4.90
CA PRO A 31 5.69 1.84 4.74
C PRO A 31 4.87 1.42 5.96
N ARG A 32 4.13 2.36 6.55
CA ARG A 32 3.07 2.04 7.52
C ARG A 32 1.81 2.75 7.06
N PHE A 33 0.74 2.01 6.89
CA PHE A 33 -0.54 2.60 6.53
C PHE A 33 -1.42 2.72 7.76
N HIS A 34 -1.87 3.94 8.03
CA HIS A 34 -2.85 4.21 9.06
C HIS A 34 -4.24 3.91 8.50
N THR A 35 -4.89 2.87 9.05
CA THR A 35 -6.34 2.73 8.91
C THR A 35 -6.99 3.87 9.70
N PRO A 36 -7.73 4.81 9.09
CA PRO A 36 -8.40 5.85 9.85
C PRO A 36 -9.38 5.20 10.85
N ASP A 37 -9.34 5.68 12.09
CA ASP A 37 -10.20 5.19 13.16
C ASP A 37 -11.68 5.36 12.82
N ASN A 38 -12.48 4.34 13.15
CA ASN A 38 -13.92 4.20 12.87
C ASN A 38 -14.80 5.35 13.43
N GLY A 39 -14.24 6.28 14.21
CA GLY A 39 -14.94 7.43 14.80
C GLY A 39 -14.84 8.73 14.01
N SER A 40 -14.01 8.78 12.97
CA SER A 40 -13.85 9.98 12.15
C SER A 40 -14.57 9.81 10.81
N THR A 41 -15.29 10.82 10.39
CA THR A 41 -15.94 11.00 9.08
C THR A 41 -14.96 11.01 7.89
N VAL A 42 -13.78 10.39 8.01
CA VAL A 42 -12.73 10.26 6.98
C VAL A 42 -13.12 9.25 5.89
N SER A 43 -14.38 8.81 5.86
CA SER A 43 -14.92 7.93 4.83
C SER A 43 -15.12 8.59 3.45
N ARG A 44 -14.69 9.83 3.18
CA ARG A 44 -14.98 10.50 1.89
C ARG A 44 -13.91 11.40 1.25
N GLU A 45 -12.84 11.79 1.94
CA GLU A 45 -11.93 12.87 1.46
C GLU A 45 -10.63 12.35 0.82
N GLY A 46 -10.75 11.39 -0.08
CA GLY A 46 -9.62 10.89 -0.87
C GLY A 46 -10.03 10.58 -2.29
N PHE A 47 -9.06 10.57 -3.20
CA PHE A 47 -9.28 10.35 -4.63
C PHE A 47 -8.69 9.03 -5.10
N GLY A 48 -9.33 8.43 -6.11
CA GLY A 48 -8.86 7.20 -6.75
C GLY A 48 -7.62 7.43 -7.62
N TYR A 49 -7.02 6.36 -8.10
CA TYR A 49 -5.74 6.40 -8.82
C TYR A 49 -5.70 7.40 -10.00
N ARG A 50 -4.73 8.33 -9.95
CA ARG A 50 -4.40 9.32 -10.98
C ARG A 50 -2.98 9.85 -10.77
N PRO A 51 -2.41 10.62 -11.72
CA PRO A 51 -1.17 11.34 -11.48
C PRO A 51 -1.28 12.29 -10.28
N LEU A 52 -0.30 12.21 -9.37
CA LEU A 52 -0.16 13.06 -8.20
C LEU A 52 0.47 14.41 -8.56
N THR A 53 0.11 15.43 -7.80
CA THR A 53 0.81 16.72 -7.76
C THR A 53 1.23 17.03 -6.33
N ILE A 54 2.13 18.02 -6.15
CA ILE A 54 2.59 18.39 -4.81
C ILE A 54 1.44 18.94 -3.96
N GLU A 55 0.45 19.58 -4.61
CA GLU A 55 -0.76 20.12 -3.96
C GLU A 55 -1.65 19.04 -3.35
N ASP A 56 -1.48 17.77 -3.73
CA ASP A 56 -2.21 16.66 -3.13
C ASP A 56 -1.75 16.35 -1.70
N PHE A 57 -0.59 16.84 -1.28
CA PHE A 57 -0.03 16.61 0.06
C PHE A 57 -0.44 17.74 0.99
N SER A 58 -1.64 17.64 1.58
CA SER A 58 -2.24 18.73 2.34
C SER A 58 -2.07 18.63 3.86
N ALA A 59 -1.38 17.59 4.37
CA ALA A 59 -1.10 17.49 5.79
C ALA A 59 -0.06 18.56 6.22
N GLU A 60 -0.28 19.18 7.38
CA GLU A 60 0.61 20.22 7.91
C GLU A 60 1.95 19.64 8.42
N SER A 61 1.91 18.43 8.98
CA SER A 61 3.07 17.74 9.52
C SER A 61 2.97 16.23 9.27
N LEU A 62 4.11 15.55 9.42
CA LEU A 62 4.13 14.10 9.55
C LEU A 62 3.32 13.66 10.78
N PRO A 63 2.82 12.41 10.78
CA PRO A 63 2.30 11.77 11.98
C PRO A 63 3.31 11.87 13.14
N PRO A 64 2.85 12.08 14.40
CA PRO A 64 3.74 12.31 15.56
C PRO A 64 4.87 11.28 15.72
N GLU A 65 4.64 10.02 15.37
CA GLU A 65 5.61 8.93 15.37
C GLU A 65 6.81 9.15 14.44
N TYR A 66 6.63 9.91 13.35
CA TYR A 66 7.70 10.23 12.39
C TYR A 66 8.30 11.61 12.62
N SER A 67 7.73 12.42 13.52
CA SER A 67 8.19 13.77 13.83
C SER A 67 9.70 13.85 14.12
N PRO A 68 10.35 12.89 14.83
CA PRO A 68 11.80 12.90 15.05
C PRO A 68 12.64 12.73 13.77
N TYR A 69 12.05 12.23 12.68
CA TYR A 69 12.73 11.90 11.41
C TYR A 69 12.32 12.82 10.26
N ASN A 70 11.61 13.92 10.53
CA ASN A 70 11.11 14.85 9.52
C ASN A 70 12.20 15.37 8.55
N HIS A 71 13.45 15.51 8.99
CA HIS A 71 14.59 15.93 8.15
C HIS A 71 15.14 14.81 7.24
N HIS A 72 14.68 13.57 7.41
CA HIS A 72 15.08 12.41 6.61
C HIS A 72 13.99 11.92 5.66
N ILE A 73 12.77 12.44 5.79
CA ILE A 73 11.61 12.09 4.99
C ILE A 73 11.31 13.25 4.03
N ASN A 74 11.28 12.96 2.73
CA ASN A 74 11.01 13.97 1.70
C ASN A 74 9.50 14.16 1.45
N ALA A 75 8.74 13.07 1.55
CA ALA A 75 7.28 13.05 1.45
C ALA A 75 6.75 11.81 2.18
N HIS A 76 5.47 11.81 2.49
CA HIS A 76 4.75 10.69 3.09
C HIS A 76 3.36 10.63 2.48
N SER A 77 3.05 9.54 1.77
CA SER A 77 1.74 9.31 1.18
C SER A 77 0.84 8.49 2.10
N CYS A 78 -0.37 8.99 2.33
CA CYS A 78 -1.42 8.29 3.04
C CYS A 78 -2.34 7.61 2.02
N ILE A 79 -2.06 6.32 1.75
CA ILE A 79 -2.79 5.52 0.76
C ILE A 79 -3.55 4.41 1.47
N SER A 80 -4.75 4.08 0.98
CA SER A 80 -5.55 2.97 1.48
C SER A 80 -6.26 2.25 0.34
N ILE A 81 -6.74 1.03 0.57
CA ILE A 81 -7.66 0.36 -0.34
C ILE A 81 -9.06 0.45 0.26
N ARG A 82 -10.08 0.70 -0.58
CA ARG A 82 -11.48 0.66 -0.16
C ARG A 82 -12.37 0.04 -1.23
N PRO A 83 -13.58 -0.42 -0.86
CA PRO A 83 -14.61 -0.73 -1.84
C PRO A 83 -14.93 0.52 -2.68
N SER A 84 -15.00 0.35 -4.00
CA SER A 84 -15.40 1.41 -4.91
C SER A 84 -16.87 1.79 -4.71
N ARG A 85 -17.25 2.96 -5.22
CA ARG A 85 -18.65 3.42 -5.21
C ARG A 85 -19.60 2.55 -6.05
N GLU A 86 -19.06 1.69 -6.91
CA GLU A 86 -19.83 0.79 -7.76
C GLU A 86 -20.26 -0.48 -7.03
N SER A 87 -19.57 -0.83 -5.93
CA SER A 87 -19.93 -1.99 -5.10
C SER A 87 -21.27 -1.76 -4.41
N LYS A 88 -22.26 -2.62 -4.68
CA LYS A 88 -23.62 -2.49 -4.13
C LYS A 88 -24.01 -3.70 -3.30
N ALA A 89 -24.27 -3.44 -2.02
CA ALA A 89 -24.88 -4.43 -1.15
C ALA A 89 -26.36 -4.63 -1.47
N ARG A 90 -26.82 -5.88 -1.42
CA ARG A 90 -28.22 -6.25 -1.48
C ARG A 90 -28.59 -6.92 -0.17
N ILE A 91 -29.51 -6.30 0.57
CA ILE A 91 -30.06 -6.85 1.81
C ILE A 91 -31.55 -7.10 1.63
N THR A 92 -31.98 -8.32 1.90
CA THR A 92 -33.38 -8.76 1.79
C THR A 92 -33.87 -9.33 3.11
N GLN A 93 -35.14 -9.08 3.44
CA GLN A 93 -35.77 -9.67 4.61
C GLN A 93 -36.39 -11.03 4.25
N GLY A 94 -36.21 -12.02 5.12
CA GLY A 94 -36.86 -13.32 5.07
C GLY A 94 -37.68 -13.59 6.33
N ILE A 95 -38.61 -14.53 6.24
CA ILE A 95 -39.41 -15.02 7.36
C ILE A 95 -39.29 -16.54 7.36
N TYR A 96 -38.91 -17.13 8.50
CA TYR A 96 -38.88 -18.57 8.69
C TYR A 96 -39.58 -18.91 10.02
N GLY A 97 -40.68 -19.67 9.93
CA GLY A 97 -41.59 -19.84 11.07
C GLY A 97 -42.19 -18.49 11.50
N ASN A 98 -41.97 -18.10 12.75
CA ASN A 98 -42.46 -16.85 13.33
C ASN A 98 -41.35 -15.81 13.59
N GLN A 99 -40.16 -16.03 13.00
CA GLN A 99 -38.99 -15.16 13.15
C GLN A 99 -38.62 -14.52 11.82
N SER A 100 -38.39 -13.20 11.84
CA SER A 100 -37.84 -12.47 10.71
C SER A 100 -36.32 -12.44 10.78
N PHE A 101 -35.66 -12.55 9.64
CA PHE A 101 -34.22 -12.39 9.51
C PHE A 101 -33.90 -11.55 8.27
N TYR A 102 -32.67 -11.05 8.20
CA TYR A 102 -32.14 -10.32 7.06
C TYR A 102 -30.98 -11.11 6.48
N VAL A 103 -30.89 -11.15 5.15
CA VAL A 103 -29.80 -11.76 4.40
C VAL A 103 -29.17 -10.69 3.52
N GLY A 104 -27.87 -10.50 3.66
CA GLY A 104 -27.06 -9.57 2.90
C GLY A 104 -26.08 -10.28 1.98
N SER A 105 -25.85 -9.70 0.81
CA SER A 105 -24.83 -10.13 -0.16
C SER A 105 -24.26 -8.91 -0.87
N ILE A 106 -23.09 -9.07 -1.51
CA ILE A 106 -22.50 -8.06 -2.39
C ILE A 106 -22.16 -8.75 -3.72
N PRO A 107 -23.13 -8.83 -4.66
CA PRO A 107 -22.96 -9.61 -5.88
C PRO A 107 -21.81 -9.13 -6.77
N GLU A 108 -21.57 -7.83 -6.76
CA GLU A 108 -20.50 -7.17 -7.50
C GLU A 108 -19.73 -6.28 -6.53
N VAL A 109 -18.50 -6.69 -6.24
CA VAL A 109 -17.56 -5.94 -5.43
C VAL A 109 -16.34 -5.57 -6.27
N THR A 110 -15.95 -4.31 -6.16
CA THR A 110 -14.74 -3.75 -6.75
C THR A 110 -14.04 -2.89 -5.71
N PHE A 111 -12.72 -2.84 -5.77
CA PHE A 111 -11.87 -2.09 -4.85
C PHE A 111 -11.01 -1.12 -5.65
N GLU A 112 -10.68 0.01 -5.04
CA GLU A 112 -9.79 1.04 -5.60
C GLU A 112 -8.75 1.44 -4.55
N ALA A 113 -7.56 1.83 -4.99
CA ALA A 113 -6.64 2.54 -4.13
C ALA A 113 -7.08 4.00 -4.00
N VAL A 114 -6.87 4.56 -2.81
CA VAL A 114 -7.27 5.92 -2.47
C VAL A 114 -6.10 6.64 -1.84
N PHE A 115 -5.75 7.78 -2.41
CA PHE A 115 -4.85 8.75 -1.81
C PHE A 115 -5.64 9.72 -0.94
N VAL A 116 -5.18 9.97 0.28
CA VAL A 116 -5.84 10.84 1.26
C VAL A 116 -4.97 12.07 1.52
N PRO A 117 -5.29 13.23 0.91
CA PRO A 117 -4.51 14.45 1.08
C PRO A 117 -4.29 14.88 2.52
N ALA A 118 -5.33 14.79 3.35
CA ALA A 118 -5.34 15.29 4.72
C ALA A 118 -4.29 14.64 5.64
N CYS A 119 -3.80 13.44 5.31
CA CYS A 119 -2.72 12.75 6.02
C CYS A 119 -1.46 12.53 5.17
N SER A 120 -1.43 13.07 3.95
CA SER A 120 -0.26 13.01 3.07
C SER A 120 0.54 14.29 3.21
N TRP A 121 1.83 14.18 3.53
CA TRP A 121 2.70 15.29 3.86
C TRP A 121 3.84 15.43 2.87
N TRP A 122 4.13 16.67 2.48
CA TRP A 122 5.28 17.00 1.63
C TRP A 122 6.27 17.86 2.43
N ASN A 123 7.55 17.47 2.43
CA ASN A 123 8.56 18.26 3.11
C ASN A 123 8.84 19.57 2.34
N PRO A 124 8.58 20.76 2.93
CA PRO A 124 8.80 22.04 2.24
C PRO A 124 10.28 22.31 1.93
N GLU A 125 11.21 21.61 2.59
CA GLU A 125 12.65 21.75 2.40
C GLU A 125 13.19 20.96 1.19
N VAL A 126 12.36 20.17 0.51
CA VAL A 126 12.77 19.43 -0.69
C VAL A 126 13.22 20.40 -1.78
N LYS A 127 14.49 20.26 -2.18
CA LYS A 127 15.13 21.11 -3.20
C LYS A 127 14.38 20.96 -4.52
N THR A 128 14.19 22.07 -5.24
CA THR A 128 13.46 22.11 -6.52
C THR A 128 13.90 21.01 -7.50
N ARG A 129 15.21 20.76 -7.61
CA ARG A 129 15.78 19.73 -8.49
C ARG A 129 15.41 18.28 -8.12
N GLN A 130 14.99 18.03 -6.88
CA GLN A 130 14.60 16.70 -6.36
C GLN A 130 13.09 16.49 -6.39
N ARG A 131 12.28 17.55 -6.53
CA ARG A 131 10.81 17.47 -6.43
C ARG A 131 10.21 16.45 -7.41
N ALA A 132 10.66 16.45 -8.66
CA ALA A 132 10.16 15.50 -9.66
C ALA A 132 10.48 14.04 -9.31
N TYR A 133 11.67 13.79 -8.75
CA TYR A 133 12.07 12.45 -8.30
C TYR A 133 11.21 11.98 -7.13
N VAL A 134 11.05 12.83 -6.11
CA VAL A 134 10.24 12.50 -4.92
C VAL A 134 8.77 12.33 -5.29
N LEU A 135 8.20 13.20 -6.14
CA LEU A 135 6.81 13.05 -6.56
C LEU A 135 6.57 11.75 -7.35
N GLN A 136 7.51 11.36 -8.22
CA GLN A 136 7.43 10.09 -8.93
C GLN A 136 7.59 8.89 -7.96
N HIS A 137 8.38 9.03 -6.90
CA HIS A 137 8.49 8.01 -5.85
C HIS A 137 7.14 7.72 -5.21
N GLU A 138 6.46 8.77 -4.76
CA GLU A 138 5.12 8.67 -4.18
C GLU A 138 4.08 8.17 -5.20
N GLN A 139 4.23 8.53 -6.48
CA GLN A 139 3.36 8.02 -7.55
C GLN A 139 3.48 6.50 -7.71
N ILE A 140 4.68 5.94 -7.58
CA ILE A 140 4.91 4.50 -7.68
C ILE A 140 4.26 3.78 -6.49
N HIS A 141 4.35 4.31 -5.26
CA HIS A 141 3.58 3.74 -4.14
C HIS A 141 2.08 3.76 -4.39
N PHE A 142 1.54 4.84 -4.97
CA PHE A 142 0.11 4.87 -5.30
C PHE A 142 -0.25 3.84 -6.39
N ALA A 143 0.64 3.62 -7.36
CA ALA A 143 0.47 2.62 -8.42
C ALA A 143 0.49 1.20 -7.86
N LEU A 144 1.39 0.91 -6.93
CA LEU A 144 1.48 -0.39 -6.26
C LEU A 144 0.22 -0.69 -5.44
N ALA A 145 -0.29 0.29 -4.70
CA ALA A 145 -1.56 0.15 -3.98
C ALA A 145 -2.74 -0.09 -4.94
N GLU A 146 -2.77 0.59 -6.10
CA GLU A 146 -3.80 0.39 -7.12
C GLU A 146 -3.72 -1.02 -7.72
N LEU A 147 -2.52 -1.53 -7.98
CA LEU A 147 -2.33 -2.92 -8.40
C LEU A 147 -2.86 -3.91 -7.36
N ALA A 148 -2.60 -3.66 -6.07
CA ALA A 148 -3.15 -4.47 -4.98
C ALA A 148 -4.69 -4.41 -4.94
N ALA A 149 -5.29 -3.24 -5.16
CA ALA A 149 -6.75 -3.08 -5.23
C ALA A 149 -7.38 -3.85 -6.41
N ARG A 150 -6.72 -3.86 -7.58
CA ARG A 150 -7.19 -4.62 -8.75
C ARG A 150 -7.07 -6.13 -8.55
N LYS A 151 -5.97 -6.59 -7.96
CA LYS A 151 -5.79 -7.99 -7.54
C LYS A 151 -6.88 -8.40 -6.55
N LEU A 152 -7.14 -7.57 -5.54
CA LEU A 152 -8.20 -7.80 -4.57
C LEU A 152 -9.58 -7.86 -5.25
N THR A 153 -9.88 -6.97 -6.19
CA THR A 153 -11.15 -7.00 -6.92
C THR A 153 -11.42 -8.35 -7.56
N ARG A 154 -10.42 -8.97 -8.21
CA ARG A 154 -10.58 -10.30 -8.81
C ARG A 154 -10.83 -11.36 -7.75
N HIS A 155 -10.01 -11.38 -6.70
CA HIS A 155 -10.15 -12.36 -5.63
C HIS A 155 -11.50 -12.23 -4.91
N ALA A 156 -11.93 -11.00 -4.65
CA ALA A 156 -13.16 -10.71 -3.94
C ALA A 156 -14.40 -11.12 -4.75
N ARG A 157 -14.37 -11.04 -6.08
CA ARG A 157 -15.47 -11.55 -6.92
C ARG A 157 -15.68 -13.05 -6.72
N GLU A 158 -14.62 -13.82 -6.50
CA GLU A 158 -14.71 -15.26 -6.23
C GLU A 158 -15.16 -15.52 -4.79
N GLU A 159 -14.52 -14.87 -3.81
CA GLU A 159 -14.79 -15.08 -2.40
C GLU A 159 -16.20 -14.61 -1.99
N MET A 160 -16.67 -13.49 -2.53
CA MET A 160 -17.95 -12.88 -2.16
C MET A 160 -19.15 -13.48 -2.89
N LYS A 161 -18.92 -14.31 -3.93
CA LYS A 161 -19.99 -14.91 -4.73
C LYS A 161 -20.98 -15.71 -3.90
N ASP A 162 -20.47 -16.48 -2.94
CA ASP A 162 -21.27 -17.37 -2.09
C ASP A 162 -21.37 -16.85 -0.64
N TYR A 163 -20.80 -15.68 -0.36
CA TYR A 163 -20.84 -15.09 0.98
C TYR A 163 -22.21 -14.45 1.26
N LEU A 164 -22.83 -14.88 2.36
CA LEU A 164 -24.09 -14.36 2.86
C LEU A 164 -23.97 -13.97 4.33
N ALA A 165 -24.27 -12.71 4.64
CA ALA A 165 -24.42 -12.25 6.02
C ALA A 165 -25.88 -12.45 6.46
N ILE A 166 -26.12 -13.15 7.56
CA ILE A 166 -27.48 -13.47 8.03
C ILE A 166 -27.63 -13.06 9.49
N ASN A 167 -28.48 -12.07 9.77
CA ASN A 167 -28.74 -11.57 11.13
C ASN A 167 -30.22 -11.21 11.36
N ASN A 168 -30.55 -10.84 12.60
CA ASN A 168 -31.92 -10.50 13.00
C ASN A 168 -32.30 -9.05 12.69
N SER A 169 -31.33 -8.21 12.33
CA SER A 169 -31.58 -6.82 11.93
C SER A 169 -30.84 -6.43 10.65
N TYR A 170 -31.41 -5.45 9.94
CA TYR A 170 -30.77 -4.86 8.75
C TYR A 170 -29.40 -4.24 9.09
N GLN A 171 -29.28 -3.58 10.25
CA GLN A 171 -28.06 -2.89 10.67
C GLN A 171 -26.92 -3.86 10.96
N GLU A 172 -27.20 -5.00 11.61
CA GLU A 172 -26.20 -6.04 11.85
C GLU A 172 -25.68 -6.63 10.54
N VAL A 173 -26.57 -6.95 9.59
CA VAL A 173 -26.16 -7.41 8.25
C VAL A 173 -25.30 -6.36 7.56
N GLN A 174 -25.69 -5.09 7.60
CA GLN A 174 -24.92 -4.00 6.99
C GLN A 174 -23.52 -3.87 7.59
N GLU A 175 -23.39 -3.90 8.92
CA GLU A 175 -22.09 -3.77 9.59
C GLU A 175 -21.22 -5.01 9.37
N GLU A 176 -21.80 -6.22 9.32
CA GLU A 176 -21.07 -7.45 8.98
C GLU A 176 -20.49 -7.36 7.56
N LEU A 177 -21.30 -7.01 6.57
CA LEU A 177 -20.85 -6.82 5.18
C LEU A 177 -19.73 -5.77 5.08
N LYS A 178 -19.89 -4.64 5.78
CA LYS A 178 -18.87 -3.57 5.83
C LYS A 178 -17.58 -4.05 6.50
N THR A 179 -17.69 -4.80 7.59
CA THR A 179 -16.54 -5.36 8.32
C THR A 179 -15.78 -6.32 7.43
N LYS A 180 -16.48 -7.25 6.77
CA LYS A 180 -15.89 -8.19 5.81
C LYS A 180 -15.10 -7.47 4.72
N LEU A 181 -15.70 -6.45 4.09
CA LEU A 181 -15.02 -5.66 3.07
C LEU A 181 -13.80 -4.90 3.60
N LYS A 182 -13.87 -4.37 4.82
CA LYS A 182 -12.76 -3.68 5.48
C LYS A 182 -11.59 -4.62 5.75
N GLU A 183 -11.89 -5.82 6.25
CA GLU A 183 -10.88 -6.87 6.49
C GLU A 183 -10.17 -7.27 5.21
N MET A 184 -10.93 -7.49 4.12
CA MET A 184 -10.36 -7.81 2.81
C MET A 184 -9.45 -6.71 2.28
N ALA A 185 -9.89 -5.44 2.38
CA ALA A 185 -9.08 -4.30 1.97
C ALA A 185 -7.80 -4.15 2.80
N HIS A 186 -7.89 -4.35 4.13
CA HIS A 186 -6.74 -4.31 5.02
C HIS A 186 -5.75 -5.44 4.70
N ALA A 187 -6.23 -6.67 4.54
CA ALA A 187 -5.39 -7.81 4.20
C ALA A 187 -4.67 -7.63 2.86
N ALA A 188 -5.36 -7.10 1.85
CA ALA A 188 -4.74 -6.79 0.55
C ALA A 188 -3.63 -5.72 0.68
N MET A 189 -3.90 -4.66 1.45
CA MET A 189 -2.91 -3.63 1.71
C MET A 189 -1.68 -4.20 2.43
N GLU A 190 -1.88 -4.97 3.50
CA GLU A 190 -0.80 -5.63 4.25
C GLU A 190 0.02 -6.59 3.37
N SER A 191 -0.64 -7.36 2.50
CA SER A 191 0.04 -8.27 1.57
C SER A 191 0.91 -7.54 0.54
N SER A 192 0.68 -6.24 0.31
CA SER A 192 1.48 -5.43 -0.61
C SER A 192 2.71 -4.80 0.04
N PHE A 193 2.88 -4.92 1.37
CA PHE A 193 3.96 -4.22 2.09
C PHE A 193 5.35 -4.66 1.67
N GLU A 194 5.54 -5.94 1.36
CA GLU A 194 6.81 -6.45 0.87
C GLU A 194 7.20 -5.74 -0.43
N GLU A 195 6.28 -5.64 -1.38
CA GLU A 195 6.53 -4.98 -2.67
C GLU A 195 6.81 -3.47 -2.53
N HIS A 196 6.11 -2.78 -1.63
CA HIS A 196 6.43 -1.38 -1.32
C HIS A 196 7.80 -1.23 -0.65
N THR A 197 8.17 -2.16 0.23
CA THR A 197 9.45 -2.15 0.93
C THR A 197 10.60 -2.43 -0.03
N ASP A 198 10.44 -3.39 -0.95
CA ASP A 198 11.42 -3.70 -1.99
C ASP A 198 11.67 -2.48 -2.87
N PHE A 199 10.60 -1.79 -3.30
CA PHE A 199 10.71 -0.55 -4.05
C PHE A 199 11.48 0.53 -3.27
N ASP A 200 11.16 0.74 -2.00
CA ASP A 200 11.88 1.71 -1.16
C ASP A 200 13.35 1.32 -0.97
N GLU A 201 13.66 0.04 -0.77
CA GLU A 201 15.04 -0.45 -0.62
C GLU A 201 15.87 -0.23 -1.88
N ASP A 202 15.27 -0.45 -3.05
CA ASP A 202 15.89 -0.24 -4.36
C ASP A 202 16.17 1.24 -4.69
N THR A 203 15.42 2.18 -4.09
CA THR A 203 15.39 3.59 -4.57
C THR A 203 15.70 4.65 -3.51
N SER A 204 15.49 4.36 -2.21
CA SER A 204 15.57 5.36 -1.13
C SER A 204 16.93 5.39 -0.43
N MET A 205 17.69 4.28 -0.41
CA MET A 205 18.98 4.25 0.30
C MET A 205 20.11 5.00 -0.42
N ARG A 206 20.00 5.13 -1.73
CA ARG A 206 20.88 5.94 -2.59
C ARG A 206 19.98 6.45 -3.70
N HIS A 207 19.91 7.77 -3.90
CA HIS A 207 19.17 8.35 -5.01
C HIS A 207 19.53 7.62 -6.33
N ASP A 208 18.62 6.77 -6.82
CA ASP A 208 18.83 5.90 -7.97
C ASP A 208 17.72 6.10 -9.02
N PRO A 209 17.89 7.09 -9.90
CA PRO A 209 16.94 7.35 -10.97
C PRO A 209 16.80 6.22 -11.99
N ARG A 210 17.71 5.25 -12.04
CA ARG A 210 17.58 4.11 -12.96
C ARG A 210 16.65 3.07 -12.38
N ALA A 211 16.84 2.70 -11.11
CA ALA A 211 15.95 1.80 -10.40
C ALA A 211 14.52 2.35 -10.35
N GLN A 212 14.35 3.63 -10.02
CA GLN A 212 13.01 4.24 -9.96
C GLN A 212 12.30 4.27 -11.32
N ARG A 213 13.03 4.49 -12.43
CA ARG A 213 12.43 4.42 -13.77
C ARG A 213 12.01 3.00 -14.14
N TRP A 214 12.83 2.02 -13.80
CA TRP A 214 12.49 0.62 -14.04
C TRP A 214 11.21 0.23 -13.28
N TRP A 215 11.11 0.60 -12.00
CA TRP A 215 9.90 0.39 -11.21
C TRP A 215 8.69 1.10 -11.81
N LEU A 216 8.84 2.33 -12.29
CA LEU A 216 7.74 3.05 -12.96
C LEU A 216 7.25 2.31 -14.21
N GLU A 217 8.17 1.91 -15.10
CA GLU A 217 7.84 1.18 -16.34
C GLU A 217 7.13 -0.14 -16.03
N GLU A 218 7.60 -0.86 -15.01
CA GLU A 218 7.02 -2.13 -14.57
C GLU A 218 5.61 -1.97 -14.02
N VAL A 219 5.38 -1.01 -13.10
CA VAL A 219 4.05 -0.79 -12.53
C VAL A 219 3.07 -0.25 -13.56
N GLU A 220 3.51 0.60 -14.48
CA GLU A 220 2.67 1.09 -15.59
C GLU A 220 2.28 -0.04 -16.54
N THR A 221 3.21 -0.94 -16.87
CA THR A 221 2.93 -2.13 -17.70
C THR A 221 1.88 -3.01 -17.02
N ARG A 222 2.08 -3.34 -15.74
CA ARG A 222 1.13 -4.14 -14.97
C ARG A 222 -0.23 -3.47 -14.84
N LEU A 223 -0.27 -2.15 -14.63
CA LEU A 223 -1.54 -1.41 -14.59
C LEU A 223 -2.27 -1.43 -15.93
N ALA A 224 -1.55 -1.44 -17.05
CA ALA A 224 -2.16 -1.59 -18.36
C ALA A 224 -2.75 -2.99 -18.54
N GLU A 225 -2.00 -4.04 -18.18
CA GLU A 225 -2.45 -5.44 -18.28
C GLU A 225 -3.66 -5.73 -17.37
N GLU A 226 -3.63 -5.22 -16.14
CA GLU A 226 -4.69 -5.36 -15.15
C GLU A 226 -5.94 -4.52 -15.44
N GLY A 227 -5.87 -3.58 -16.41
CA GLY A 227 -6.97 -2.71 -16.82
C GLY A 227 -7.82 -3.24 -17.99
N VAL A 228 -7.47 -4.40 -18.56
CA VAL A 228 -8.07 -4.94 -19.79
C VAL A 228 -9.21 -5.96 -19.52
N GLN A 229 -9.65 -6.14 -18.26
CA GLN A 229 -10.59 -7.22 -17.88
C GLN A 229 -11.90 -6.75 -17.23
#